data_AF-A0A0A2UZS4-F1
#
_entry.id   AF-A0A0A2UZS4-F1
#
_cell.length_a   1.000
_cell.length_b   1.000
_cell.length_c   1.000
_cell.angle_alpha   90.00
_cell.angle_beta   90.00
_cell.angle_gamma   90.00
#
_symmetry.space_group_name_H-M   'P 1'
#
loop_
_entity.id
_entity.type
_entity.pdbx_description
1 polymer ?
#
loop_
_entity_poly.entity_id
_entity_poly.type
_entity_poly.pdbx_seq_one_letter_code
_entity_poly.pdbx_strand_id
1 'polypeptide(L)' 'MKRVMDSLRKREVMERLPVVKMEIDYELMTLFEAMEEEDKHQVRQSKERLEQLRMEWVHLTS' A
#
# COMPACT_ATOMS: atom_id res chain seq x y z
N MET A 1 28.42 -13.59 0.28
CA MET A 1 27.29 -13.23 -0.60
C MET A 1 25.96 -13.12 0.15
N LYS A 2 25.54 -14.13 0.94
CA LYS A 2 24.27 -14.12 1.72
C LYS A 2 24.02 -12.83 2.53
N ARG A 3 25.01 -12.37 3.31
CA ARG A 3 24.89 -11.15 4.15
C ARG A 3 24.64 -9.87 3.35
N VAL A 4 25.17 -9.77 2.13
CA VAL A 4 25.01 -8.59 1.26
C VAL A 4 23.60 -8.57 0.68
N MET A 5 23.07 -9.73 0.27
CA MET A 5 21.69 -9.87 -0.20
C MET A 5 20.68 -9.53 0.91
N ASP A 6 20.93 -9.97 2.14
CA ASP A 6 20.07 -9.65 3.29
C ASP A 6 20.07 -8.15 3.62
N SER A 7 21.23 -7.47 3.50
CA SER A 7 21.30 -6.02 3.72
C SER A 7 20.60 -5.20 2.63
N LEU A 8 20.66 -5.65 1.37
CA LEU A 8 19.97 -5.01 0.26
C LEU A 8 18.46 -5.11 0.43
N ARG A 9 17.94 -6.31 0.74
CA ARG A 9 16.51 -6.53 0.99
C ARG A 9 15.98 -5.71 2.16
N LYS A 10 16.74 -5.60 3.26
CA LYS A 10 16.37 -4.75 4.40
C LYS A 10 16.25 -3.27 4.01
N ARG A 11 17.16 -2.79 3.16
CA ARG A 11 17.14 -1.40 2.68
C ARG A 11 15.92 -1.14 1.81
N GLU A 12 15.63 -2.04 0.86
CA GLU A 12 14.44 -1.96 0.00
C GLU A 12 13.15 -1.92 0.84
N VAL A 13 13.04 -2.76 1.87
CA VAL A 13 11.88 -2.74 2.79
C VAL A 13 11.80 -1.42 3.56
N MET A 14 12.91 -0.90 4.09
CA MET A 14 12.92 0.38 4.81
C MET A 14 12.53 1.56 3.91
N GLU A 15 12.86 1.50 2.62
CA GLU A 15 12.52 2.55 1.65
C GLU A 15 11.07 2.42 1.17
N ARG A 16 10.56 1.21 0.95
CA ARG A 16 9.20 1.00 0.40
C ARG A 16 8.10 1.05 1.46
N LEU A 17 8.35 0.58 2.69
CA LEU A 17 7.32 0.50 3.73
C LEU A 17 6.66 1.86 4.08
N PRO A 18 7.40 2.99 4.20
CA PRO A 18 6.79 4.30 4.41
C PRO A 18 5.95 4.76 3.20
N VAL A 19 6.38 4.43 1.99
CA VAL A 19 5.67 4.81 0.76
C VAL A 19 4.35 4.05 0.67
N VAL A 20 4.34 2.74 0.91
CA VAL A 20 3.11 1.93 0.93
C VAL A 20 2.13 2.43 1.98
N LYS A 21 2.60 2.82 3.17
CA LYS A 21 1.73 3.44 4.19
C LYS A 21 1.10 4.73 3.70
N MET A 22 1.89 5.62 3.09
CA MET A 22 1.39 6.86 2.51
C MET A 22 0.38 6.62 1.38
N GLU A 23 0.63 5.62 0.52
CA GLU A 23 -0.30 5.21 -0.55
C GLU A 23 -1.61 4.66 0.02
N ILE A 24 -1.56 3.91 1.12
CA ILE A 24 -2.76 3.42 1.84
C ILE A 24 -3.54 4.60 2.42
N ASP A 25 -2.87 5.52 3.13
CA ASP A 25 -3.52 6.69 3.72
C ASP A 25 -4.21 7.55 2.65
N TYR A 26 -3.53 7.74 1.51
CA TYR A 26 -4.10 8.44 0.36
C TYR A 26 -5.32 7.73 -0.22
N GLU A 27 -5.23 6.42 -0.46
CA GLU A 27 -6.35 5.68 -1.05
C GLU A 27 -7.55 5.56 -0.10
N LEU A 28 -7.31 5.54 1.22
CA LEU A 28 -8.38 5.63 2.22
C LEU A 28 -9.08 6.99 2.18
N MET A 29 -8.34 8.08 1.96
CA MET A 29 -8.93 9.41 1.77
C MET A 29 -9.79 9.45 0.50
N THR A 30 -9.28 8.93 -0.61
CA THR A 30 -10.05 8.82 -1.87
C THR A 30 -11.29 7.95 -1.71
N LEU A 31 -11.19 6.82 -0.99
CA LEU A 31 -12.34 5.97 -0.70
C LEU A 31 -13.40 6.72 0.13
N PHE A 32 -12.98 7.50 1.12
CA PHE A 32 -13.88 8.30 1.93
C PHE A 32 -14.65 9.31 1.07
N GLU A 33 -13.96 10.09 0.24
CA GLU A 33 -14.58 11.06 -0.68
C GLU A 33 -15.56 10.37 -1.64
N ALA A 34 -15.17 9.24 -2.24
CA ALA A 34 -16.02 8.48 -3.14
C ALA A 34 -17.29 7.92 -2.45
N MET A 35 -17.19 7.60 -1.16
CA MET A 35 -18.34 7.18 -0.36
C MET A 35 -19.30 8.33 -0.09
N GLU A 36 -18.77 9.52 0.22
CA GLU A 36 -19.57 10.73 0.44
C GLU A 36 -20.28 11.19 -0.85
N GLU A 37 -19.64 11.03 -2.01
CA GLU A 37 -20.22 11.36 -3.33
C GLU A 37 -21.14 10.27 -3.89
N GLU A 38 -21.31 9.16 -3.17
CA GLU A 38 -22.01 7.95 -3.64
C GLU A 38 -21.48 7.39 -4.98
N ASP A 39 -20.21 7.68 -5.33
CA ASP A 39 -19.55 7.16 -6.54
C ASP A 39 -19.19 5.68 -6.34
N LYS A 40 -20.16 4.82 -6.68
CA LYS A 40 -20.00 3.37 -6.59
C LYS A 40 -18.88 2.82 -7.47
N HIS A 41 -18.49 3.50 -8.56
CA HIS A 41 -17.38 3.06 -9.40
C HIS A 41 -16.06 3.32 -8.70
N GLN A 42 -15.83 4.55 -8.24
CA GLN A 42 -14.63 4.94 -7.53
C GLN A 42 -14.48 4.15 -6.21
N VAL A 43 -15.58 3.92 -5.47
CA VAL A 43 -15.57 3.06 -4.27
C VAL A 43 -15.05 1.64 -4.56
N ARG A 44 -15.44 1.05 -5.70
CA ARG A 44 -14.94 -0.29 -6.07
C ARG A 44 -13.46 -0.24 -6.41
N GLN A 45 -13.06 0.72 -7.23
CA GLN A 45 -11.67 0.90 -7.66
C GLN A 45 -10.74 1.14 -6.47
N SER A 46 -11.13 1.99 -5.53
CA SER A 46 -10.34 2.28 -4.34
C SER A 46 -10.19 1.07 -3.42
N LYS A 47 -11.25 0.25 -3.28
CA LYS A 47 -11.16 -1.02 -2.53
C LYS A 47 -10.23 -2.03 -3.19
N GLU A 48 -10.27 -2.16 -4.52
CA GLU A 48 -9.34 -3.04 -5.25
C GLU A 48 -7.87 -2.60 -5.07
N ARG A 49 -7.62 -1.29 -5.12
CA ARG A 49 -6.29 -0.71 -4.91
C ARG A 49 -5.80 -0.88 -3.48
N LEU A 50 -6.65 -0.66 -2.48
CA LEU A 50 -6.33 -0.92 -1.08
C LEU A 50 -5.96 -2.38 -0.83
N GLU A 51 -6.63 -3.33 -1.49
CA GLU A 51 -6.30 -4.75 -1.34
C GLU A 51 -4.91 -5.07 -1.94
N GLN A 52 -4.55 -4.45 -3.06
CA GLN A 52 -3.19 -4.58 -3.63
C GLN A 52 -2.12 -4.01 -2.70
N LEU A 53 -2.34 -2.80 -2.18
CA LEU A 53 -1.44 -2.15 -1.23
C LEU A 53 -1.30 -2.94 0.07
N ARG A 54 -2.40 -3.55 0.55
CA ARG A 54 -2.40 -4.44 1.70
C ARG A 54 -1.54 -5.68 1.47
N MET A 55 -1.67 -6.32 0.31
CA MET A 55 -0.82 -7.49 -0.03
C MET A 55 0.66 -7.11 -0.04
N GLU A 56 1.00 -5.95 -0.62
CA GLU A 56 2.37 -5.45 -0.60
C GLU A 56 2.85 -5.17 0.83
N TRP A 57 2.02 -4.52 1.65
CA TRP A 57 2.36 -4.23 3.04
C TRP A 57 2.63 -5.50 3.85
N VAL A 58 1.79 -6.52 3.70
CA VAL A 58 1.99 -7.84 4.32
C VAL A 58 3.29 -8.46 3.84
N HIS A 59 3.59 -8.41 2.54
CA HIS A 59 4.84 -8.95 1.98
C HIS A 59 6.09 -8.26 2.55
N LEU A 60 6.04 -6.94 2.77
CA LEU A 60 7.15 -6.16 3.31
C LEU A 60 7.34 -6.35 4.83
N THR A 61 6.32 -6.83 5.53
CA THR A 61 6.32 -6.98 6.99
C THR A 61 6.36 -8.43 7.47
N SER A 62 6.12 -9.40 6.58
CA SER A 62 6.16 -10.85 6.84
C SER A 62 7.56 -11.42 6.98
#